data_AF-A0A7S2T0V8-F1
#
_entry.id   AF-A0A7S2T0V8-F1
#
_cell.length_a   1.000
_cell.length_b   1.000
_cell.length_c   1.000
_cell.angle_alpha   90.00
_cell.angle_beta   90.00
_cell.angle_gamma   90.00
#
_symmetry.space_group_name_H-M   'P 1'
#
loop_
_entity.id
_entity.type
_entity.pdbx_description
1 polymer ?
#
loop_
_entity_poly.entity_id
_entity_poly.type
_entity_poly.pdbx_seq_one_letter_code
_entity_poly.pdbx_strand_id
1 'polypeptide(L)'
;KKASLPCAVLKKGKVNLFEQNRNPIIYGGAVERVEEGEGPGLDPGKPVFFSDWKRRLLGWGFYNPTSMYRCRIMEFASDASFREDLSAERIESFLVERVREAIEARARVGLPSAHTDVYRLVNSEGDNLSGLVVDKFGSSLVVQSS
;
A
#
# COMPACT_ATOMS: atom_id res chain seq x y z
N LYS A 1 19.64 -21.47 0.27
CA LYS A 1 18.67 -21.07 -0.78
C LYS A 1 17.90 -19.88 -0.22
N LYS A 2 17.80 -18.76 -0.94
CA LYS A 2 17.00 -17.61 -0.50
C LYS A 2 15.53 -18.05 -0.59
N ALA A 3 14.78 -18.01 0.50
CA ALA A 3 13.37 -18.38 0.51
C ALA A 3 12.62 -17.56 -0.55
N SER A 4 11.75 -18.21 -1.34
CA SER A 4 10.92 -17.48 -2.30
C SER A 4 9.89 -16.65 -1.55
N LEU A 5 9.89 -15.34 -1.80
CA LEU A 5 8.96 -14.40 -1.18
C LEU A 5 7.60 -14.44 -1.90
N PRO A 6 6.49 -14.17 -1.19
CA PRO A 6 5.17 -14.19 -1.79
C PRO A 6 5.02 -13.09 -2.85
N CYS A 7 4.41 -13.42 -3.98
CA CYS A 7 4.28 -12.52 -5.11
C CYS A 7 2.96 -12.69 -5.86
N ALA A 8 2.23 -11.59 -6.08
CA ALA A 8 1.11 -11.54 -7.00
C ALA A 8 1.60 -11.14 -8.40
N VAL A 9 1.37 -12.01 -9.38
CA VAL A 9 1.82 -11.85 -10.77
C VAL A 9 0.68 -11.28 -11.60
N LEU A 10 0.93 -10.15 -12.27
CA LEU A 10 -0.06 -9.46 -13.08
C LEU A 10 -0.13 -9.99 -14.52
N LYS A 11 -1.34 -9.92 -15.08
CA LYS A 11 -1.62 -10.31 -16.47
C LYS A 11 -0.87 -9.45 -17.48
N LYS A 12 -0.54 -10.05 -18.62
CA LYS A 12 0.01 -9.34 -19.78
C LYS A 12 -0.91 -8.20 -20.21
N GLY A 13 -0.33 -7.02 -20.40
CA GLY A 13 -1.05 -5.81 -20.84
C GLY A 13 -1.85 -5.09 -19.75
N LYS A 14 -1.89 -5.59 -18.49
CA LYS A 14 -2.54 -4.90 -17.37
C LYS A 14 -1.60 -4.01 -16.56
N VAL A 15 -0.29 -4.13 -16.79
CA VAL A 15 0.76 -3.43 -16.03
C VAL A 15 0.76 -1.91 -16.28
N ASN A 16 0.45 -1.48 -17.51
CA ASN A 16 0.49 -0.06 -17.90
C ASN A 16 -0.42 0.81 -17.03
N LEU A 17 -1.55 0.27 -16.56
CA LEU A 17 -2.49 0.99 -15.69
C LEU A 17 -1.84 1.43 -14.36
N PHE A 18 -0.84 0.67 -13.88
CA PHE A 18 -0.20 0.88 -12.59
C PHE A 18 1.10 1.66 -12.71
N GLU A 19 1.92 1.37 -13.74
CA GLU A 19 3.20 2.06 -13.94
C GLU A 19 3.03 3.50 -14.47
N GLN A 20 2.10 3.74 -15.39
CA GLN A 20 1.96 5.08 -16.00
C GLN A 20 1.17 6.04 -15.11
N ASN A 21 0.12 5.56 -14.45
CA ASN A 21 -0.78 6.41 -13.68
C ASN A 21 -0.51 6.37 -12.17
N ARG A 22 0.49 5.59 -11.72
CA ARG A 22 0.78 5.32 -10.31
C ARG A 22 -0.47 4.94 -9.49
N ASN A 23 -1.41 4.22 -10.11
CA ASN A 23 -2.61 3.77 -9.43
C ASN A 23 -2.26 2.62 -8.47
N PRO A 24 -2.47 2.78 -7.15
CA PRO A 24 -2.11 1.75 -6.19
C PRO A 24 -3.08 0.56 -6.15
N ILE A 25 -4.25 0.65 -6.79
CA ILE A 25 -5.30 -0.36 -6.69
C ILE A 25 -5.19 -1.38 -7.82
N ILE A 26 -4.94 -2.65 -7.47
CA ILE A 26 -4.94 -3.77 -8.41
C ILE A 26 -6.25 -4.55 -8.28
N TYR A 27 -7.04 -4.55 -9.35
CA TYR A 27 -8.27 -5.33 -9.42
C TYR A 27 -8.00 -6.83 -9.56
N GLY A 28 -8.89 -7.66 -9.02
CA GLY A 28 -8.76 -9.13 -9.11
C GLY A 28 -8.61 -9.66 -10.53
N GLY A 29 -9.29 -9.05 -11.51
CA GLY A 29 -9.17 -9.45 -12.91
C GLY A 29 -7.79 -9.18 -13.54
N ALA A 30 -6.96 -8.34 -12.93
CA ALA A 30 -5.61 -8.01 -13.38
C ALA A 30 -4.53 -8.94 -12.80
N VAL A 31 -4.85 -9.71 -11.74
CA VAL A 31 -3.96 -10.72 -11.17
C VAL A 31 -4.13 -12.02 -11.95
N GLU A 32 -3.03 -12.57 -12.48
CA GLU A 32 -2.99 -13.85 -13.18
C GLU A 32 -2.95 -15.01 -12.18
N ARG A 33 -2.03 -14.90 -11.23
CA ARG A 33 -1.83 -15.89 -10.17
C ARG A 33 -1.13 -15.23 -8.98
N VAL A 34 -1.20 -15.91 -7.85
CA VAL A 34 -0.48 -15.54 -6.64
C VAL A 34 0.42 -16.70 -6.26
N GLU A 35 1.67 -16.39 -5.97
CA GLU A 35 2.68 -17.34 -5.57
C GLU A 35 2.94 -17.13 -4.09
N GLU A 36 2.66 -18.15 -3.30
CA GLU A 36 2.63 -18.06 -1.83
C GLU A 36 4.02 -17.97 -1.20
N GLY A 37 5.06 -18.37 -1.96
CA GLY A 37 6.41 -18.45 -1.43
C GLY A 37 6.61 -19.64 -0.50
N GLU A 38 7.66 -19.60 0.34
CA GLU A 38 7.87 -20.59 1.40
C GLU A 38 7.07 -20.16 2.66
N GLY A 39 5.92 -20.79 2.91
CA GLY A 39 5.08 -20.53 4.09
C GLY A 39 3.67 -21.10 3.97
N PRO A 40 2.87 -21.11 5.05
CA PRO A 40 1.43 -21.35 4.94
C PRO A 40 0.80 -20.23 4.11
N GLY A 41 -0.27 -20.55 3.37
CA GLY A 41 -0.84 -19.71 2.31
C GLY A 41 -1.15 -18.25 2.66
N LEU A 42 -1.53 -17.48 1.66
CA LEU A 42 -1.65 -16.03 1.79
C LEU A 42 -2.98 -15.57 2.41
N ASP A 43 -2.95 -15.36 3.73
CA ASP A 43 -4.05 -14.72 4.45
C ASP A 43 -4.37 -13.31 3.91
N PRO A 44 -5.63 -12.85 4.00
CA PRO A 44 -5.98 -11.46 3.74
C PRO A 44 -5.14 -10.49 4.58
N GLY A 45 -4.63 -9.43 3.94
CA GLY A 45 -3.79 -8.42 4.56
C GLY A 45 -2.30 -8.78 4.62
N LYS A 46 -1.87 -9.92 4.08
CA LYS A 46 -0.44 -10.26 4.02
C LYS A 46 0.30 -9.34 3.02
N PRO A 47 1.52 -8.89 3.35
CA PRO A 47 2.37 -8.19 2.42
C PRO A 47 2.87 -9.14 1.34
N VAL A 48 2.81 -8.71 0.09
CA VAL A 48 3.32 -9.46 -1.07
C VAL A 48 4.05 -8.50 -2.01
N PHE A 49 4.98 -9.06 -2.79
CA PHE A 49 5.50 -8.35 -3.95
C PHE A 49 4.51 -8.39 -5.11
N PHE A 50 4.61 -7.41 -5.99
CA PHE A 50 3.93 -7.40 -7.28
C PHE A 50 4.94 -7.52 -8.39
N SER A 51 4.64 -8.36 -9.38
CA SER A 51 5.45 -8.44 -10.59
C SER A 51 4.58 -8.46 -11.84
N ASP A 52 5.17 -8.06 -12.96
CA ASP A 52 4.58 -8.32 -14.27
C ASP A 52 4.70 -9.79 -14.67
N TRP A 53 4.07 -10.13 -15.79
CA TRP A 53 4.08 -11.49 -16.35
C TRP A 53 5.50 -11.99 -16.72
N LYS A 54 6.50 -11.09 -16.81
CA LYS A 54 7.91 -11.42 -17.05
C LYS A 54 8.75 -11.47 -15.77
N ARG A 55 8.12 -11.41 -14.59
CA ARG A 55 8.77 -11.40 -13.26
C ARG A 55 9.54 -10.12 -12.93
N ARG A 56 9.31 -9.02 -13.64
CA ARG A 56 9.86 -7.73 -13.23
C ARG A 56 9.05 -7.20 -12.05
N LEU A 57 9.73 -6.88 -10.95
CA LEU A 57 9.09 -6.30 -9.77
C LEU A 57 8.51 -4.92 -10.08
N LEU A 58 7.29 -4.71 -9.62
CA LEU A 58 6.54 -3.46 -9.75
C LEU A 58 6.45 -2.71 -8.42
N GLY A 59 6.62 -3.41 -7.30
CA GLY A 59 6.49 -2.86 -5.96
C GLY A 59 6.06 -3.91 -4.95
N TRP A 60 5.59 -3.44 -3.80
CA TRP A 60 4.98 -4.28 -2.78
C TRP A 60 3.72 -3.65 -2.20
N GLY A 61 2.93 -4.45 -1.49
CA GLY A 61 1.75 -3.99 -0.78
C GLY A 61 0.91 -5.14 -0.25
N PHE A 62 -0.35 -4.86 0.06
CA PHE A 62 -1.20 -5.83 0.76
C PHE A 62 -2.12 -6.58 -0.20
N TYR A 63 -2.21 -7.90 0.00
CA TYR A 63 -3.08 -8.79 -0.76
C TYR A 63 -4.37 -9.08 0.00
N ASN A 64 -5.52 -9.08 -0.70
CA ASN A 64 -6.81 -9.45 -0.13
C ASN A 64 -7.60 -10.37 -1.10
N PRO A 65 -7.67 -11.69 -0.83
CA PRO A 65 -8.34 -12.67 -1.70
C PRO A 65 -9.87 -12.55 -1.74
N THR A 66 -10.50 -11.76 -0.88
CA THR A 66 -11.97 -11.57 -0.86
C THR A 66 -12.44 -10.24 -1.43
N SER A 67 -11.54 -9.27 -1.65
CA SER A 67 -11.87 -7.94 -2.18
C SER A 67 -11.80 -7.84 -3.71
N MET A 68 -12.65 -7.04 -4.36
CA MET A 68 -12.45 -6.68 -5.77
C MET A 68 -11.12 -5.94 -5.98
N TYR A 69 -10.68 -5.17 -4.98
CA TYR A 69 -9.37 -4.55 -4.88
C TYR A 69 -8.38 -5.56 -4.32
N ARG A 70 -8.06 -6.54 -5.15
CA ARG A 70 -7.27 -7.73 -4.82
C ARG A 70 -5.93 -7.36 -4.20
N CYS A 71 -5.32 -6.27 -4.64
CA CYS A 71 -4.10 -5.77 -4.03
C CYS A 71 -4.10 -4.25 -3.93
N ARG A 72 -3.40 -3.74 -2.92
CA ARG A 72 -3.11 -2.33 -2.73
C ARG A 72 -1.59 -2.14 -2.67
N ILE A 73 -1.01 -1.51 -3.68
CA ILE A 73 0.41 -1.17 -3.72
C ILE A 73 0.66 -0.08 -2.68
N MET A 74 1.65 -0.31 -1.83
CA MET A 74 2.13 0.64 -0.83
C MET A 74 3.34 1.41 -1.32
N GLU A 75 4.22 0.75 -2.08
CA GLU A 75 5.42 1.35 -2.64
C GLU A 75 5.73 0.75 -4.01
N PHE A 76 6.11 1.60 -4.95
CA PHE A 76 6.51 1.16 -6.28
C PHE A 76 8.00 0.85 -6.31
N ALA A 77 8.39 -0.14 -7.11
CA ALA A 77 9.80 -0.50 -7.30
C ALA A 77 10.64 0.64 -7.93
N SER A 78 9.97 1.61 -8.56
CA SER A 78 10.59 2.84 -9.09
C SER A 78 10.93 3.88 -8.03
N ASP A 79 10.41 3.75 -6.82
CA ASP A 79 10.61 4.74 -5.76
C ASP A 79 12.01 4.59 -5.15
N ALA A 80 12.69 5.70 -4.87
CA ALA A 80 14.09 5.67 -4.40
C ALA A 80 14.26 4.95 -3.05
N SER A 81 13.22 4.93 -2.23
CA SER A 81 13.17 4.22 -0.95
C SER A 81 12.94 2.72 -1.09
N PHE A 82 12.62 2.20 -2.28
CA PHE A 82 12.22 0.81 -2.45
C PHE A 82 13.31 -0.16 -2.03
N ARG A 83 12.91 -1.20 -1.30
CA ARG A 83 13.77 -2.30 -0.86
C ARG A 83 12.99 -3.59 -1.02
N GLU A 84 13.62 -4.63 -1.55
CA GLU A 84 13.08 -5.98 -1.65
C GLU A 84 13.11 -6.69 -0.28
N ASP A 85 12.40 -6.11 0.68
CA ASP A 85 12.28 -6.60 2.06
C ASP A 85 10.84 -6.40 2.54
N LEU A 86 10.21 -7.49 2.99
CA LEU A 86 8.86 -7.52 3.58
C LEU A 86 8.91 -7.91 5.05
N SER A 87 10.05 -7.74 5.72
CA SER A 87 10.18 -7.88 7.17
C SER A 87 9.18 -6.96 7.89
N ALA A 88 8.70 -7.40 9.05
CA ALA A 88 7.72 -6.65 9.83
C ALA A 88 8.28 -5.29 10.23
N GLU A 89 9.56 -5.23 10.60
CA GLU A 89 10.28 -4.04 11.03
C GLU A 89 10.36 -3.00 9.91
N ARG A 90 10.64 -3.44 8.67
CA ARG A 90 10.67 -2.57 7.49
C ARG A 90 9.29 -2.03 7.17
N ILE A 91 8.27 -2.89 7.20
CA ILE A 91 6.89 -2.49 6.91
C ILE A 91 6.40 -1.48 7.94
N GLU A 92 6.64 -1.73 9.23
CA GLU A 92 6.30 -0.80 10.32
C GLU A 92 6.99 0.55 10.10
N SER A 93 8.31 0.54 9.87
CA SER A 93 9.07 1.77 9.62
C SER A 93 8.53 2.56 8.42
N PHE A 94 8.16 1.87 7.35
CA PHE A 94 7.55 2.49 6.16
C PHE A 94 6.19 3.13 6.48
N LEU A 95 5.32 2.42 7.19
CA LEU A 95 3.98 2.91 7.54
C LEU A 95 4.06 4.14 8.46
N VAL A 96 4.96 4.11 9.45
CA VAL A 96 5.22 5.24 10.34
C VAL A 96 5.65 6.47 9.53
N GLU A 97 6.56 6.30 8.57
CA GLU A 97 7.03 7.40 7.74
C GLU A 97 5.91 7.99 6.86
N ARG A 98 5.09 7.15 6.24
CA ARG A 98 3.92 7.61 5.47
C ARG A 98 2.92 8.39 6.34
N VAL A 99 2.69 7.95 7.57
CA VAL A 99 1.83 8.69 8.52
C VAL A 99 2.43 10.04 8.89
N ARG A 100 3.76 10.12 9.09
CA ARG A 100 4.45 11.40 9.31
C ARG A 100 4.29 12.34 8.12
N GLU A 101 4.49 11.86 6.91
CA GLU A 101 4.29 12.66 5.69
C GLU A 101 2.86 13.19 5.57
N ALA A 102 1.86 12.38 5.95
CA ALA A 102 0.47 12.79 5.98
C ALA A 102 0.23 13.90 7.03
N ILE A 103 0.78 13.77 8.25
CA ILE A 103 0.76 14.80 9.29
C ILE A 103 1.37 16.11 8.77
N GLU A 104 2.56 16.03 8.17
CA GLU A 104 3.25 17.19 7.62
C GLU A 104 2.47 17.84 6.47
N ALA A 105 1.81 17.05 5.63
CA ALA A 105 0.94 17.58 4.58
C ALA A 105 -0.20 18.43 5.14
N ARG A 106 -0.78 18.04 6.29
CA ARG A 106 -1.80 18.84 6.98
C ARG A 106 -1.20 20.08 7.61
N ALA A 107 -0.03 19.96 8.25
CA ALA A 107 0.68 21.10 8.82
C ALA A 107 0.97 22.16 7.74
N ARG A 108 1.39 21.76 6.53
CA ARG A 108 1.65 22.66 5.39
C ARG A 108 0.44 23.45 4.92
N VAL A 109 -0.77 22.93 5.12
CA VAL A 109 -2.03 23.65 4.80
C VAL A 109 -2.65 24.34 6.03
N GLY A 110 -1.90 24.44 7.13
CA GLY A 110 -2.31 25.15 8.34
C GLY A 110 -3.26 24.36 9.24
N LEU A 111 -3.22 23.02 9.21
CA LEU A 111 -4.01 22.17 10.08
C LEU A 111 -3.14 21.47 11.15
N PRO A 112 -3.59 21.41 12.42
CA PRO A 112 -4.74 22.14 12.96
C PRO A 112 -4.52 23.66 12.97
N SER A 113 -5.60 24.43 13.04
CA SER A 113 -5.57 25.90 13.12
C SER A 113 -6.27 26.40 14.39
N ALA A 114 -6.21 27.71 14.63
CA ALA A 114 -7.00 28.35 15.68
C ALA A 114 -8.52 28.21 15.49
N HIS A 115 -8.99 27.91 14.28
CA HIS A 115 -10.41 27.80 13.94
C HIS A 115 -10.91 26.35 13.91
N THR A 116 -10.02 25.36 13.77
CA THR A 116 -10.41 23.96 13.73
C THR A 116 -9.25 23.03 14.13
N ASP A 117 -9.58 22.05 14.97
CA ASP A 117 -8.79 20.86 15.27
C ASP A 117 -9.45 19.58 14.72
N VAL A 118 -10.51 19.74 13.91
CA VAL A 118 -11.24 18.67 13.23
C VAL A 118 -10.85 18.64 11.75
N TYR A 119 -10.22 17.54 11.32
CA TYR A 119 -9.77 17.38 9.94
C TYR A 119 -9.42 15.93 9.62
N ARG A 120 -9.39 15.61 8.33
CA ARG A 120 -8.86 14.32 7.86
C ARG A 120 -7.35 14.30 7.98
N LEU A 121 -6.81 13.46 8.84
CA LEU A 121 -5.37 13.29 9.06
C LEU A 121 -4.73 12.39 7.98
N VAL A 122 -5.39 11.30 7.60
CA VAL A 122 -4.94 10.39 6.53
C VAL A 122 -6.08 10.19 5.53
N ASN A 123 -5.80 10.34 4.24
CA ASN A 123 -6.73 10.34 3.12
C ASN A 123 -6.39 9.24 2.10
N SER A 124 -6.23 8.01 2.59
CA SER A 124 -6.07 6.81 1.77
C SER A 124 -4.99 6.96 0.68
N GLU A 125 -5.34 6.76 -0.59
CA GLU A 125 -4.43 6.88 -1.73
C GLU A 125 -3.82 8.29 -1.86
N GLY A 126 -4.52 9.33 -1.40
CA GLY A 126 -4.01 10.70 -1.40
C GLY A 126 -2.79 10.90 -0.50
N ASP A 127 -2.57 9.98 0.45
CA ASP A 127 -1.41 9.97 1.36
C ASP A 127 -0.55 8.71 1.18
N ASN A 128 -0.66 8.01 0.05
CA ASN A 128 0.06 6.75 -0.22
C ASN A 128 -0.18 5.66 0.84
N LEU A 129 -1.32 5.70 1.51
CA LEU A 129 -1.77 4.73 2.51
C LEU A 129 -3.12 4.13 2.07
N SER A 130 -3.14 3.51 0.88
CA SER A 130 -4.37 3.01 0.27
C SER A 130 -5.17 2.12 1.24
N GLY A 131 -6.45 2.44 1.38
CA GLY A 131 -7.38 1.74 2.26
C GLY A 131 -7.39 2.25 3.70
N LEU A 132 -6.51 3.18 4.10
CA LEU A 132 -6.51 3.78 5.44
C LEU A 132 -7.07 5.21 5.41
N VAL A 133 -8.09 5.46 6.22
CA VAL A 133 -8.58 6.80 6.52
C VAL A 133 -8.49 7.05 8.01
N VAL A 134 -7.98 8.23 8.37
CA VAL A 134 -7.93 8.67 9.77
C VAL A 134 -8.50 10.07 9.84
N ASP A 135 -9.58 10.25 10.59
CA ASP A 135 -10.20 11.55 10.86
C ASP A 135 -9.91 11.95 12.31
N LYS A 136 -9.39 13.17 12.50
CA LYS A 136 -9.14 13.76 13.81
C LYS A 136 -10.31 14.63 14.21
N PHE A 137 -10.84 14.39 15.41
CA PHE A 137 -11.92 15.16 16.03
C PHE A 137 -11.44 15.66 17.40
N GLY A 138 -10.78 16.81 17.43
CA GLY A 138 -10.13 17.30 18.64
C GLY A 138 -9.07 16.33 19.17
N SER A 139 -9.27 15.80 20.38
CA SER A 139 -8.37 14.80 20.98
C SER A 139 -8.60 13.37 20.48
N SER A 140 -9.68 13.11 19.74
CA SER A 140 -10.04 11.77 19.27
C SER A 140 -9.57 11.51 17.83
N LEU A 141 -9.26 10.26 17.53
CA LEU A 141 -8.97 9.77 16.18
C LEU A 141 -9.99 8.67 15.83
N VAL A 142 -10.63 8.81 14.67
CA VAL A 142 -11.50 7.79 14.08
C VAL A 142 -10.75 7.13 12.93
N VAL A 143 -10.60 5.82 12.99
CA VAL A 143 -9.84 5.03 12.01
C VAL A 143 -10.79 4.15 11.21
N GLN A 144 -10.64 4.17 9.89
CA GLN A 144 -11.31 3.27 8.97
C GLN A 144 -10.26 2.57 8.11
N SER A 145 -10.41 1.24 7.95
CA SER A 145 -9.57 0.41 7.09
C SER A 145 -10.43 -0.49 6.21
N SER A 146 -10.01 -0.75 4.95
CA SER A 146 -10.78 -1.51 3.95
C SER A 146 -9.97 -2.48 3.09
#